data_AF-A0A7S0ZPX8-F1
#
_entry.id   AF-A0A7S0ZPX8-F1
#
_cell.length_a   1.000
_cell.length_b   1.000
_cell.length_c   1.000
_cell.angle_alpha   90.00
_cell.angle_beta   90.00
_cell.angle_gamma   90.00
#
_symmetry.space_group_name_H-M   'P 1'
#
loop_
_entity.id
_entity.type
_entity.pdbx_description
1 polymer ?
#
loop_
_entity_poly.entity_id
_entity_poly.type
_entity_poly.pdbx_seq_one_letter_code
_entity_poly.pdbx_strand_id
1 'polypeptide(L)'
;MPVVPFLSFNDDAARNADFLLEKEDEAVLERLREPIMLKDKWVLWEQVVQNDGKNTTFTDALKKVVSFSQLHEFWRIWNGLPQPSDLLDQKQIMRDPGVAIDAIMIFKEGIKPEWEDPMNSQGGHFQIQLKPNVGAWQIDEYWNNIVMGMIGGTIEPSDMITGIRLVDKLSGPKGANAIRIELWWKRDSEGNQAALKKSMEKCMSTKLDGSAGMACKAETKQHTNIKH
;
A
#
# COMPACT_ATOMS: atom_id res chain seq x y z
N MET A 1 -27.88 12.11 9.15
CA MET A 1 -27.11 12.13 7.89
C MET A 1 -26.66 10.72 7.61
N PRO A 2 -26.74 10.22 6.36
CA PRO A 2 -26.21 8.90 6.02
C PRO A 2 -24.70 8.86 6.29
N VAL A 3 -24.22 7.77 6.90
CA VAL A 3 -22.80 7.55 7.15
C VAL A 3 -22.17 7.09 5.85
N VAL A 4 -21.17 7.82 5.35
CA VAL A 4 -20.41 7.41 4.17
C VAL A 4 -19.60 6.15 4.55
N PRO A 5 -19.73 5.03 3.82
CA PRO A 5 -18.96 3.83 4.11
C PRO A 5 -17.46 4.09 3.85
N PHE A 6 -16.61 3.29 4.51
CA PHE A 6 -15.17 3.28 4.25
C PHE A 6 -14.85 2.31 3.10
N LEU A 7 -13.84 2.61 2.30
CA LEU A 7 -13.28 1.65 1.35
C LEU A 7 -12.46 0.56 2.08
N SER A 8 -13.11 -0.53 2.47
CA SER A 8 -12.45 -1.71 3.04
C SER A 8 -12.93 -2.99 2.33
N PHE A 9 -12.00 -3.91 2.13
CA PHE A 9 -12.28 -5.25 1.59
C PHE A 9 -12.39 -6.32 2.68
N ASN A 10 -12.42 -5.92 3.95
CA ASN A 10 -12.74 -6.83 5.04
C ASN A 10 -14.25 -7.08 5.10
N ASP A 11 -14.63 -8.36 5.17
CA ASP A 11 -16.03 -8.80 5.10
C ASP A 11 -16.93 -8.19 6.19
N ASP A 12 -16.36 -7.86 7.36
CA ASP A 12 -17.11 -7.24 8.45
C ASP A 12 -17.34 -5.73 8.24
N ALA A 13 -16.53 -5.07 7.41
CA ALA A 13 -16.67 -3.66 7.04
C ALA A 13 -17.68 -3.46 5.91
N ALA A 14 -17.57 -4.31 4.89
CA ALA A 14 -18.32 -4.22 3.65
C ALA A 14 -19.84 -4.40 3.85
N ARG A 15 -20.27 -5.05 4.93
CA ARG A 15 -21.69 -5.24 5.29
C ARG A 15 -22.48 -3.94 5.47
N ASN A 16 -21.80 -2.82 5.74
CA ASN A 16 -22.45 -1.53 5.94
C ASN A 16 -22.48 -0.66 4.67
N ALA A 17 -21.77 -1.06 3.62
CA ALA A 17 -21.79 -0.36 2.35
C ALA A 17 -22.82 -1.04 1.45
N ASP A 18 -24.05 -0.52 1.45
CA ASP A 18 -25.05 -0.86 0.44
C ASP A 18 -24.61 -0.18 -0.88
N PHE A 19 -23.53 -0.70 -1.47
CA PHE A 19 -23.22 -0.44 -2.86
C PHE A 19 -24.32 -1.14 -3.63
N LEU A 20 -25.42 -0.43 -3.87
CA LEU A 20 -26.36 -0.81 -4.91
C LEU A 20 -25.50 -0.94 -6.17
N LEU A 21 -25.23 -2.18 -6.58
CA LEU A 21 -24.63 -2.48 -7.86
C LEU A 21 -25.65 -2.01 -8.89
N GLU A 22 -25.57 -0.74 -9.25
CA GLU A 22 -26.24 -0.24 -10.43
C GLU A 22 -25.82 -1.13 -11.58
N LYS A 23 -26.77 -1.49 -12.44
CA LYS A 23 -26.43 -2.26 -13.63
C LYS A 23 -25.44 -1.45 -14.44
N GLU A 24 -24.20 -1.92 -14.50
CA GLU A 24 -23.18 -1.40 -15.39
C GLU A 24 -23.71 -1.42 -16.83
N ASP A 25 -23.43 -0.36 -17.58
CA ASP A 25 -23.78 -0.28 -18.99
C ASP A 25 -23.12 -1.44 -19.77
N GLU A 26 -23.82 -2.03 -20.74
CA GLU A 26 -23.27 -3.10 -21.60
C GLU A 26 -21.94 -2.67 -22.27
N ALA A 27 -21.77 -1.40 -22.59
CA ALA A 27 -20.50 -0.88 -23.12
C ALA A 27 -19.35 -0.97 -22.09
N VAL A 28 -19.64 -0.78 -20.80
CA VAL A 28 -18.66 -0.97 -19.73
C VAL A 28 -18.34 -2.45 -19.58
N LEU A 29 -19.37 -3.31 -19.55
CA LEU A 29 -19.20 -4.75 -19.46
C LEU A 29 -18.37 -5.31 -20.62
N GLU A 30 -18.59 -4.83 -21.84
CA GLU A 30 -17.79 -5.22 -23.01
C GLU A 30 -16.32 -4.82 -22.84
N ARG A 31 -16.05 -3.60 -22.35
CA ARG A 31 -14.68 -3.16 -22.08
C ARG A 31 -13.99 -3.96 -20.98
N LEU A 32 -14.74 -4.44 -19.99
CA LEU A 32 -14.23 -5.28 -18.91
C LEU A 32 -13.93 -6.73 -19.37
N ARG A 33 -14.44 -7.17 -20.53
CA ARG A 33 -14.10 -8.48 -21.12
C ARG A 33 -12.68 -8.50 -21.69
N GLU A 34 -12.17 -7.35 -22.11
CA GLU A 34 -10.82 -7.21 -22.63
C GLU A 34 -9.81 -6.94 -21.51
N PRO A 35 -8.56 -7.44 -21.63
CA PRO A 35 -7.48 -7.11 -20.72
C PRO A 35 -7.22 -5.60 -20.58
N ILE A 36 -7.49 -5.04 -19.40
CA ILE A 36 -7.11 -3.66 -19.08
C ILE A 36 -5.66 -3.66 -18.58
N MET A 37 -4.77 -3.05 -19.37
CA MET A 37 -3.35 -2.91 -19.04
C MET A 37 -3.12 -1.76 -18.05
N LEU A 38 -2.28 -1.99 -17.05
CA LEU A 38 -1.77 -0.93 -16.17
C LEU A 38 -0.66 -0.14 -16.88
N LYS A 39 -0.45 1.11 -16.44
CA LYS A 39 0.62 1.99 -16.95
C LYS A 39 2.01 1.40 -16.70
N ASP A 40 2.20 0.81 -15.53
CA ASP A 40 3.44 0.19 -15.08
C ASP A 40 3.19 -1.30 -14.78
N LYS A 41 4.24 -2.12 -14.87
CA LYS A 41 4.22 -3.50 -14.36
C LYS A 41 4.71 -3.50 -12.91
N TRP A 42 4.02 -4.25 -12.06
CA TRP A 42 4.22 -4.26 -10.62
C TRP A 42 4.58 -5.64 -10.12
N VAL A 43 5.15 -5.69 -8.92
CA VAL A 43 5.56 -6.90 -8.24
C VAL A 43 5.13 -6.81 -6.77
N LEU A 44 4.40 -7.82 -6.32
CA LEU A 44 4.13 -8.05 -4.91
C LEU A 44 5.33 -8.72 -4.25
N TRP A 45 5.75 -8.17 -3.12
CA TRP A 45 6.81 -8.70 -2.27
C TRP A 45 6.31 -8.85 -0.83
N GLU A 46 6.89 -9.81 -0.12
CA GLU A 46 6.67 -10.04 1.30
C GLU A 46 8.01 -10.03 2.03
N GLN A 47 8.04 -9.41 3.21
CA GLN A 47 9.15 -9.51 4.13
C GLN A 47 8.78 -10.48 5.25
N VAL A 48 9.47 -11.61 5.31
CA VAL A 48 9.28 -12.64 6.33
C VAL A 48 9.95 -12.23 7.64
N VAL A 49 9.28 -12.45 8.75
CA VAL A 49 9.86 -12.31 10.10
C VAL A 49 10.95 -13.36 10.27
N GLN A 50 12.15 -12.93 10.63
CA GLN A 50 13.24 -13.85 10.94
C GLN A 50 13.26 -14.12 12.45
N ASN A 51 12.93 -15.36 12.84
CA ASN A 51 12.89 -15.80 14.24
C ASN A 51 14.22 -16.35 14.77
N ASP A 52 15.24 -16.42 13.92
CA ASP A 52 16.52 -17.02 14.29
C ASP A 52 17.47 -15.91 14.71
N GLY A 53 18.01 -15.95 15.93
CA GLY A 53 19.04 -15.05 16.46
C GLY A 53 20.39 -15.13 15.73
N LYS A 54 20.38 -15.43 14.43
CA LYS A 54 21.52 -15.40 13.50
C LYS A 54 21.41 -14.12 12.68
N ASN A 55 22.54 -13.46 12.46
CA ASN A 55 22.66 -12.27 11.61
C ASN A 55 22.40 -12.63 10.13
N THR A 56 21.16 -12.88 9.75
CA THR A 56 20.74 -12.99 8.35
C THR A 56 20.38 -11.60 7.83
N THR A 57 20.91 -11.26 6.66
CA THR A 57 20.77 -9.95 6.03
C THR A 57 19.32 -9.72 5.61
N PHE A 58 18.83 -8.47 5.67
CA PHE A 58 17.47 -8.06 5.23
C PHE A 58 17.06 -8.69 3.88
N THR A 59 18.01 -8.85 2.96
CA THR A 59 17.85 -9.46 1.64
C THR A 59 17.34 -10.90 1.68
N ASP A 60 17.64 -11.68 2.73
CA ASP A 60 17.22 -13.08 2.84
C ASP A 60 15.74 -13.23 3.27
N ALA A 61 15.21 -12.23 3.98
CA ALA A 61 13.81 -12.13 4.41
C ALA A 61 12.87 -11.70 3.29
N LEU A 62 13.41 -11.04 2.26
CA LEU A 62 12.63 -10.43 1.20
C LEU A 62 12.28 -11.45 0.12
N LYS A 63 10.98 -11.71 -0.09
CA LYS A 63 10.48 -12.68 -1.07
C LYS A 63 9.66 -11.99 -2.15
N LYS A 64 10.02 -12.23 -3.41
CA LYS A 64 9.19 -11.90 -4.57
C LYS A 64 8.04 -12.90 -4.62
N VAL A 65 6.79 -12.43 -4.59
CA VAL A 65 5.60 -13.29 -4.60
C VAL A 65 5.09 -13.45 -6.02
N VAL A 66 4.67 -12.35 -6.66
CA VAL A 66 4.04 -12.39 -7.98
C VAL A 66 4.22 -11.06 -8.73
N SER A 67 4.40 -11.11 -10.04
CA SER A 67 4.37 -9.94 -10.93
C SER A 67 2.99 -9.81 -11.58
N PHE A 68 2.50 -8.59 -11.80
CA PHE A 68 1.26 -8.31 -12.51
C PHE A 68 1.36 -7.03 -13.35
N SER A 69 0.68 -7.00 -14.50
CA SER A 69 0.60 -5.82 -15.38
C SER A 69 -0.82 -5.52 -15.86
N GLN A 70 -1.78 -6.36 -15.49
CA GLN A 70 -3.18 -6.24 -15.88
C GLN A 70 -4.04 -5.96 -14.66
N LEU A 71 -5.10 -5.17 -14.84
CA LEU A 71 -6.02 -4.82 -13.76
C LEU A 71 -6.70 -6.05 -13.15
N HIS A 72 -7.07 -7.05 -13.97
CA HIS A 72 -7.68 -8.28 -13.47
C HIS A 72 -6.71 -9.14 -12.66
N GLU A 73 -5.41 -9.16 -13.00
CA GLU A 73 -4.38 -9.83 -12.21
C GLU A 73 -4.24 -9.18 -10.85
N PHE A 74 -4.23 -7.84 -10.81
CA PHE A 74 -4.23 -7.09 -9.56
C PHE A 74 -5.40 -7.52 -8.67
N TRP A 75 -6.65 -7.49 -9.17
CA TRP A 75 -7.81 -7.85 -8.35
C TRP A 75 -7.81 -9.32 -7.89
N ARG A 76 -7.32 -10.24 -8.72
CA ARG A 76 -7.15 -11.65 -8.32
C ARG A 76 -6.19 -11.81 -7.15
N ILE A 77 -5.12 -11.03 -7.12
CA ILE A 77 -4.13 -11.04 -6.04
C ILE A 77 -4.68 -10.29 -4.82
N TRP A 78 -5.20 -9.07 -5.03
CA TRP A 78 -5.62 -8.14 -3.99
C TRP A 78 -6.71 -8.71 -3.09
N ASN A 79 -7.69 -9.40 -3.67
CA ASN A 79 -8.79 -10.02 -2.93
C ASN A 79 -8.33 -11.17 -2.01
N GLY A 80 -7.13 -11.73 -2.23
CA GLY A 80 -6.52 -12.75 -1.38
C GLY A 80 -5.52 -12.21 -0.36
N LEU A 81 -5.24 -10.90 -0.36
CA LEU A 81 -4.33 -10.27 0.59
C LEU A 81 -5.08 -9.79 1.83
N PRO A 82 -4.48 -9.94 3.03
CA PRO A 82 -5.06 -9.38 4.25
C PRO A 82 -5.10 -7.86 4.15
N GLN A 83 -6.14 -7.27 4.72
CA GLN A 83 -6.24 -5.83 4.88
C GLN A 83 -5.42 -5.39 6.10
N PRO A 84 -4.94 -4.14 6.16
CA PRO A 84 -4.19 -3.63 7.30
C PRO A 84 -4.92 -3.79 8.64
N SER A 85 -6.25 -3.65 8.67
CA SER A 85 -7.01 -3.81 9.90
C SER A 85 -6.96 -5.22 10.48
N ASP A 86 -6.70 -6.25 9.67
CA ASP A 86 -6.48 -7.62 10.16
C ASP A 86 -5.28 -7.69 11.12
N LEU A 87 -4.28 -6.83 10.94
CA LEU A 87 -3.13 -6.72 11.85
C LEU A 87 -3.54 -6.23 13.25
N LEU A 88 -4.62 -5.45 13.37
CA LEU A 88 -5.10 -4.97 14.67
C LEU A 88 -5.67 -6.12 15.50
N ASP A 89 -6.36 -7.06 14.84
CA ASP A 89 -7.04 -8.19 15.49
C ASP A 89 -6.09 -9.38 15.66
N GLN A 90 -5.35 -9.73 14.61
CA GLN A 90 -4.50 -10.93 14.56
C GLN A 90 -3.07 -10.68 15.04
N LYS A 91 -2.71 -9.42 15.34
CA LYS A 91 -1.37 -8.91 15.71
C LYS A 91 -0.27 -9.11 14.67
N GLN A 92 -0.38 -10.09 13.77
CA GLN A 92 0.62 -10.42 12.76
C GLN A 92 -0.01 -11.20 11.59
N ILE A 93 0.47 -10.98 10.37
CA ILE A 93 0.06 -11.76 9.20
C ILE A 93 0.83 -13.07 9.17
N MET A 94 0.11 -14.19 9.02
CA MET A 94 0.67 -15.53 8.94
C MET A 94 0.44 -16.14 7.56
N ARG A 95 1.47 -16.77 6.99
CA ARG A 95 1.41 -17.60 5.77
C ARG A 95 1.56 -19.07 6.16
N ASP A 96 0.83 -19.96 5.48
CA ASP A 96 0.97 -21.40 5.66
C ASP A 96 2.34 -21.88 5.11
N PRO A 97 3.17 -22.66 5.84
CA PRO A 97 2.93 -23.28 7.16
C PRO A 97 3.57 -22.54 8.34
N GLY A 98 2.96 -21.44 8.76
CA GLY A 98 3.31 -20.71 9.99
C GLY A 98 4.41 -19.65 9.83
N VAL A 99 4.62 -19.14 8.62
CA VAL A 99 5.60 -18.08 8.34
C VAL A 99 4.97 -16.73 8.62
N ALA A 100 5.52 -16.00 9.58
CA ALA A 100 5.05 -14.66 9.91
C ALA A 100 5.59 -13.61 8.92
N ILE A 101 4.77 -12.63 8.57
CA ILE A 101 5.09 -11.56 7.61
C ILE A 101 5.10 -10.21 8.34
N ASP A 102 6.21 -9.48 8.23
CA ASP A 102 6.39 -8.14 8.81
C ASP A 102 5.98 -7.02 7.85
N ALA A 103 6.05 -7.27 6.53
CA ALA A 103 5.67 -6.28 5.54
C ALA A 103 5.12 -6.88 4.24
N ILE A 104 4.09 -6.24 3.70
CA ILE A 104 3.57 -6.45 2.34
C ILE A 104 3.95 -5.23 1.50
N MET A 105 4.45 -5.45 0.28
CA MET A 105 5.03 -4.37 -0.52
C MET A 105 4.70 -4.56 -2.00
N ILE A 106 4.44 -3.46 -2.71
CA ILE A 106 4.19 -3.47 -4.16
C ILE A 106 5.15 -2.49 -4.81
N PHE A 107 6.05 -2.96 -5.67
CA PHE A 107 7.06 -2.15 -6.35
C PHE A 107 7.01 -2.37 -7.85
N LYS A 108 7.42 -1.35 -8.62
CA LYS A 108 7.54 -1.47 -10.08
C LYS A 108 8.52 -2.59 -10.43
N GLU A 109 8.25 -3.32 -11.50
CA GLU A 109 9.10 -4.42 -11.92
C GLU A 109 10.52 -3.93 -12.23
N GLY A 110 11.52 -4.69 -11.76
CA GLY A 110 12.93 -4.33 -11.87
C GLY A 110 13.45 -3.48 -10.70
N ILE A 111 12.57 -3.01 -9.81
CA ILE A 111 12.94 -2.27 -8.60
C ILE A 111 12.69 -3.15 -7.38
N LYS A 112 13.73 -3.38 -6.58
CA LYS A 112 13.61 -4.08 -5.31
C LYS A 112 13.13 -3.12 -4.21
N PRO A 113 12.32 -3.58 -3.24
CA PRO A 113 11.89 -2.80 -2.08
C PRO A 113 13.00 -2.63 -1.03
N GLU A 114 14.19 -2.25 -1.46
CA GLU A 114 15.37 -2.00 -0.62
C GLU A 114 15.95 -0.62 -0.95
N TRP A 115 16.56 0.03 0.04
CA TRP A 115 17.08 1.39 -0.12
C TRP A 115 18.39 1.40 -0.92
N GLU A 116 19.05 0.25 -1.05
CA GLU A 116 20.24 0.00 -1.84
C GLU A 116 19.95 -0.08 -3.34
N ASP A 117 18.69 -0.31 -3.73
CA ASP A 117 18.30 -0.35 -5.14
C ASP A 117 18.66 0.98 -5.83
N PRO A 118 19.25 0.97 -7.04
CA PRO A 118 19.65 2.20 -7.73
C PRO A 118 18.52 3.22 -7.91
N MET A 119 17.27 2.77 -8.07
CA MET A 119 16.12 3.66 -8.21
C MET A 119 15.67 4.26 -6.88
N ASN A 120 15.91 3.57 -5.76
CA ASN A 120 15.48 4.02 -4.43
C ASN A 120 16.57 4.79 -3.67
N SER A 121 17.84 4.44 -3.86
CA SER A 121 18.99 4.94 -3.08
C SER A 121 19.15 6.46 -3.06
N GLN A 122 18.72 7.12 -4.14
CA GLN A 122 18.78 8.59 -4.28
C GLN A 122 17.41 9.26 -4.12
N GLY A 123 16.40 8.48 -3.70
CA GLY A 123 15.05 8.93 -3.45
C GLY A 123 14.72 8.98 -1.96
N GLY A 124 13.46 8.67 -1.65
CA GLY A 124 12.95 8.64 -0.29
C GLY A 124 11.56 8.02 -0.20
N HIS A 125 10.94 8.13 0.97
CA HIS A 125 9.57 7.68 1.17
C HIS A 125 8.74 8.58 2.09
N PHE A 126 7.42 8.56 1.87
CA PHE A 126 6.43 9.29 2.65
C PHE A 126 5.90 8.30 3.66
N GLN A 127 6.22 8.53 4.92
CA GLN A 127 5.88 7.65 6.01
C GLN A 127 4.59 8.13 6.68
N ILE A 128 3.56 7.30 6.65
CA ILE A 128 2.30 7.50 7.36
C ILE A 128 2.28 6.50 8.52
N GLN A 129 2.10 6.99 9.74
CA GLN A 129 2.00 6.15 10.93
C GLN A 129 0.55 6.13 11.43
N LEU A 130 -0.08 4.96 11.35
CA LEU A 130 -1.48 4.72 11.69
C LEU A 130 -1.57 3.96 13.01
N LYS A 131 -2.02 4.64 14.06
CA LYS A 131 -2.24 4.03 15.37
C LYS A 131 -3.63 3.37 15.43
N PRO A 132 -3.85 2.37 16.31
CA PRO A 132 -5.14 1.68 16.43
C PRO A 132 -6.34 2.62 16.64
N ASN A 133 -6.14 3.79 17.27
CA ASN A 133 -7.20 4.78 17.49
C ASN A 133 -7.67 5.51 16.22
N VAL A 134 -7.01 5.33 15.07
CA VAL A 134 -7.51 5.79 13.77
C VAL A 134 -8.79 5.02 13.39
N GLY A 135 -8.94 3.78 13.89
CA GLY A 135 -10.06 2.89 13.58
C GLY A 135 -9.75 1.99 12.38
N ALA A 136 -10.10 0.70 12.51
CA ALA A 136 -9.85 -0.35 11.54
C ALA A 136 -10.22 0.06 10.10
N TRP A 137 -11.45 0.51 9.89
CA TRP A 137 -11.98 0.83 8.56
C TRP A 137 -11.31 2.03 7.90
N GLN A 138 -10.91 3.04 8.68
CA GLN A 138 -10.21 4.19 8.15
C GLN A 138 -8.78 3.83 7.73
N ILE A 139 -8.13 2.91 8.45
CA ILE A 139 -6.80 2.39 8.11
C ILE A 139 -6.85 1.64 6.77
N ASP A 140 -7.86 0.79 6.58
CA ASP A 140 -8.07 0.09 5.30
C ASP A 140 -8.33 1.07 4.16
N GLU A 141 -9.19 2.07 4.37
CA GLU A 141 -9.50 3.09 3.34
C GLU A 141 -8.24 3.84 2.90
N TYR A 142 -7.39 4.26 3.84
CA TYR A 142 -6.13 4.90 3.50
C TYR A 142 -5.21 4.00 2.67
N TRP A 143 -5.08 2.74 3.06
CA TRP A 143 -4.25 1.77 2.35
C TRP A 143 -4.78 1.50 0.94
N ASN A 144 -6.07 1.21 0.81
CA ASN A 144 -6.73 0.91 -0.46
C ASN A 144 -6.65 2.11 -1.42
N ASN A 145 -6.95 3.32 -0.93
CA ASN A 145 -6.87 4.54 -1.72
C ASN A 145 -5.45 4.76 -2.28
N ILE A 146 -4.41 4.63 -1.45
CA ILE A 146 -3.04 4.86 -1.91
C ILE A 146 -2.62 3.77 -2.92
N VAL A 147 -2.91 2.50 -2.66
CA VAL A 147 -2.52 1.42 -3.57
C VAL A 147 -3.22 1.55 -4.92
N MET A 148 -4.53 1.76 -4.94
CA MET A 148 -5.29 1.96 -6.17
C MET A 148 -4.86 3.24 -6.90
N GLY A 149 -4.68 4.33 -6.17
CA GLY A 149 -4.20 5.59 -6.73
C GLY A 149 -2.80 5.49 -7.31
N MET A 150 -1.93 4.66 -6.73
CA MET A 150 -0.59 4.38 -7.23
C MET A 150 -0.63 3.55 -8.51
N ILE A 151 -1.26 2.37 -8.49
CA ILE A 151 -1.26 1.46 -9.66
C ILE A 151 -2.09 2.00 -10.82
N GLY A 152 -3.14 2.78 -10.52
CA GLY A 152 -4.00 3.45 -11.50
C GLY A 152 -3.44 4.78 -12.00
N GLY A 153 -2.33 5.27 -11.45
CA GLY A 153 -1.71 6.52 -11.86
C GLY A 153 -2.52 7.78 -11.50
N THR A 154 -3.34 7.74 -10.45
CA THR A 154 -4.05 8.91 -9.92
C THR A 154 -3.14 9.79 -9.06
N ILE A 155 -2.17 9.19 -8.36
CA ILE A 155 -1.18 9.94 -7.58
C ILE A 155 -0.10 10.44 -8.53
N GLU A 156 -0.10 11.76 -8.75
CA GLU A 156 0.82 12.44 -9.67
C GLU A 156 1.88 13.28 -8.94
N PRO A 157 3.12 13.38 -9.45
CA PRO A 157 3.66 12.72 -10.66
C PRO A 157 3.89 11.20 -10.49
N SER A 158 3.17 10.39 -11.27
CA SER A 158 3.12 8.92 -11.08
C SER A 158 4.41 8.21 -11.50
N ASP A 159 5.21 8.82 -12.36
CA ASP A 159 6.50 8.28 -12.80
C ASP A 159 7.57 8.33 -11.70
N MET A 160 7.41 9.22 -10.70
CA MET A 160 8.33 9.32 -9.58
C MET A 160 8.20 8.16 -8.60
N ILE A 161 7.02 7.53 -8.53
CA ILE A 161 6.74 6.47 -7.57
C ILE A 161 7.49 5.20 -7.97
N THR A 162 8.18 4.57 -7.01
CA THR A 162 8.84 3.27 -7.20
C THR A 162 8.09 2.12 -6.57
N GLY A 163 7.36 2.38 -5.48
CA GLY A 163 6.53 1.37 -4.82
C GLY A 163 5.95 1.84 -3.50
N ILE A 164 5.32 0.92 -2.79
CA ILE A 164 4.69 1.12 -1.50
C ILE A 164 4.94 -0.04 -0.56
N ARG A 165 5.02 0.23 0.74
CA ARG A 165 5.15 -0.78 1.80
C ARG A 165 4.08 -0.58 2.86
N LEU A 166 3.48 -1.69 3.31
CA LEU A 166 2.69 -1.81 4.53
C LEU A 166 3.54 -2.58 5.54
N VAL A 167 3.87 -1.97 6.66
CA VAL A 167 4.79 -2.55 7.66
C VAL A 167 4.07 -2.68 9.00
N ASP A 168 4.09 -3.88 9.56
CA ASP A 168 3.63 -4.16 10.92
C ASP A 168 4.66 -3.63 11.93
N LYS A 169 4.27 -2.63 12.71
CA LYS A 169 5.02 -2.15 13.89
C LYS A 169 4.21 -2.28 15.18
N LEU A 170 3.08 -3.01 15.16
CA LEU A 170 2.29 -3.35 16.34
C LEU A 170 3.04 -4.37 17.19
N SER A 171 3.65 -5.36 16.53
CA SER A 171 4.37 -6.48 17.17
C SER A 171 5.86 -6.23 17.42
N GLY A 172 6.39 -5.06 17.01
CA GLY A 172 7.82 -4.74 17.07
C GLY A 172 8.35 -4.35 18.47
N PRO A 173 9.67 -4.51 18.73
CA PRO A 173 10.28 -4.06 19.98
C PRO A 173 10.21 -2.53 20.09
N LYS A 174 9.80 -2.04 21.28
CA LYS A 174 9.63 -0.62 21.66
C LYS A 174 8.37 0.10 21.15
N GLY A 175 7.19 -0.48 21.34
CA GLY A 175 5.97 0.31 21.57
C GLY A 175 5.59 1.32 20.49
N ALA A 176 5.96 1.06 19.23
CA ALA A 176 5.53 1.91 18.12
C ALA A 176 3.99 1.88 17.98
N ASN A 177 3.37 0.74 18.32
CA ASN A 177 1.93 0.50 18.41
C ASN A 177 1.18 1.18 17.23
N ALA A 178 1.66 0.90 16.02
CA ALA A 178 1.15 1.47 14.80
C ALA A 178 1.40 0.55 13.61
N ILE A 179 0.57 0.69 12.60
CA ILE A 179 0.80 0.22 11.24
C ILE A 179 1.49 1.37 10.49
N ARG A 180 2.44 1.05 9.61
CA ARG A 180 3.13 2.06 8.81
C ARG A 180 2.89 1.83 7.33
N ILE A 181 2.50 2.89 6.62
CA ILE A 181 2.46 2.92 5.16
C ILE A 181 3.63 3.79 4.69
N GLU A 182 4.41 3.30 3.72
CA GLU A 182 5.54 4.01 3.14
C GLU A 182 5.36 4.06 1.61
N LEU A 183 5.06 5.23 1.03
CA LEU A 183 5.08 5.42 -0.43
C LEU A 183 6.46 5.92 -0.86
N TRP A 184 7.15 5.15 -1.70
CA TRP A 184 8.52 5.39 -2.12
C TRP A 184 8.59 6.12 -3.46
N TRP A 185 9.53 7.05 -3.59
CA TRP A 185 9.83 7.74 -4.84
C TRP A 185 11.32 7.68 -5.17
N LYS A 186 11.62 7.76 -6.46
CA LYS A 186 12.99 7.82 -7.02
C LYS A 186 13.61 9.21 -6.83
N ARG A 187 14.84 9.41 -7.30
CA ARG A 187 15.48 10.74 -7.27
C ARG A 187 14.57 11.83 -7.85
N ASP A 188 14.40 12.92 -7.10
CA ASP A 188 13.66 14.10 -7.53
C ASP A 188 14.62 15.18 -8.04
N SER A 189 14.83 15.24 -9.36
CA SER A 189 15.66 16.28 -10.00
C SER A 189 14.92 17.59 -10.23
N GLU A 190 13.58 17.56 -10.23
CA GLU A 190 12.73 18.68 -10.65
C GLU A 190 12.08 19.42 -9.46
N GLY A 191 12.21 18.89 -8.24
CA GLY A 191 11.61 19.47 -7.04
C GLY A 191 10.12 19.16 -6.90
N ASN A 192 9.64 18.09 -7.53
CA ASN A 192 8.23 17.71 -7.55
C ASN A 192 7.77 16.92 -6.31
N GLN A 193 8.66 16.61 -5.37
CA GLN A 193 8.37 15.86 -4.15
C GLN A 193 7.18 16.44 -3.36
N ALA A 194 7.11 17.77 -3.22
CA ALA A 194 6.02 18.41 -2.47
C ALA A 194 4.66 18.23 -3.17
N ALA A 195 4.64 18.27 -4.50
CA ALA A 195 3.44 18.03 -5.31
C ALA A 195 2.99 16.57 -5.19
N LEU A 196 3.95 15.63 -5.31
CA LEU A 196 3.68 14.20 -5.14
C LEU A 196 3.07 13.89 -3.78
N LYS A 197 3.66 14.45 -2.70
CA LYS A 197 3.16 14.29 -1.34
C LYS A 197 1.72 14.78 -1.20
N LYS A 198 1.44 15.99 -1.70
CA LYS A 198 0.10 16.59 -1.64
C LYS A 198 -0.92 15.75 -2.42
N SER A 199 -0.51 15.22 -3.57
CA SER A 199 -1.35 14.35 -4.40
C SER A 199 -1.68 13.04 -3.69
N MET A 200 -0.67 12.42 -3.07
CA MET A 200 -0.85 11.21 -2.24
C MET A 200 -1.74 11.45 -1.03
N GLU A 201 -1.51 12.53 -0.26
CA GLU A 201 -2.33 12.85 0.91
C GLU A 201 -3.80 13.12 0.53
N LYS A 202 -4.03 13.80 -0.60
CA LYS A 202 -5.38 14.01 -1.14
C LYS A 202 -6.02 12.68 -1.54
N CYS A 203 -5.31 11.83 -2.28
CA CYS A 203 -5.81 10.54 -2.72
C CYS A 203 -6.16 9.66 -1.51
N MET A 204 -5.24 9.54 -0.55
CA MET A 204 -5.42 8.82 0.70
C MET A 204 -6.70 9.23 1.44
N SER A 205 -6.94 10.54 1.58
CA SER A 205 -8.09 11.03 2.36
C SER A 205 -9.36 11.23 1.55
N THR A 206 -9.42 10.84 0.28
CA THR A 206 -10.65 10.98 -0.52
C THR A 206 -11.61 9.85 -0.18
N LYS A 207 -12.84 10.18 0.24
CA LYS A 207 -13.87 9.18 0.55
C LYS A 207 -14.51 8.63 -0.72
N LEU A 208 -15.25 7.53 -0.58
CA LEU A 208 -15.97 6.88 -1.69
C LEU A 208 -16.97 7.81 -2.41
N ASP A 209 -17.58 8.75 -1.71
CA ASP A 209 -18.48 9.75 -2.30
C ASP A 209 -17.75 10.94 -2.96
N GLY A 210 -16.41 10.89 -3.02
CA GLY A 210 -15.55 11.94 -3.53
C GLY A 210 -15.31 13.11 -2.57
N SER A 211 -15.92 13.09 -1.38
CA SER A 211 -15.70 14.13 -0.38
C SER A 211 -14.32 14.02 0.27
N ALA A 212 -13.81 15.15 0.79
CA ALA A 212 -12.55 15.16 1.52
C ALA A 212 -12.73 14.63 2.95
N GLY A 213 -12.02 13.55 3.26
CA GLY A 213 -11.82 13.05 4.62
C GLY A 213 -10.70 13.76 5.37
N MET A 214 -10.49 13.36 6.62
CA MET A 214 -9.36 13.82 7.43
C MET A 214 -8.09 13.12 6.92
N ALA A 215 -7.04 13.89 6.62
CA ALA A 215 -5.76 13.32 6.20
C ALA A 215 -4.82 13.13 7.40
N CYS A 216 -4.20 11.95 7.52
CA CYS A 216 -2.99 11.80 8.33
C CYS A 216 -1.82 12.50 7.63
N LYS A 217 -1.03 13.29 8.35
CA LYS A 217 0.16 13.91 7.75
C LYS A 217 1.24 12.86 7.52
N ALA A 218 1.80 12.83 6.32
CA ALA A 218 2.96 11.98 6.05
C ALA A 218 4.26 12.68 6.45
N GLU A 219 5.22 11.93 6.99
CA GLU A 219 6.59 12.39 7.21
C GLU A 219 7.46 12.09 5.98
N THR A 220 8.27 13.05 5.57
CA THR A 220 9.21 12.83 4.46
C THR A 220 10.51 12.26 5.01
N LYS A 221 10.95 11.10 4.49
CA LYS A 221 12.26 10.49 4.82
C LYS A 221 13.10 10.36 3.56
N GLN A 222 14.36 10.80 3.60
CA GLN A 222 15.31 10.68 2.49
C GLN A 222 16.21 9.46 2.70
N HIS A 223 16.48 8.69 1.66
CA HIS A 223 17.34 7.49 1.78
C HIS A 223 18.83 7.84 1.85
N THR A 224 19.24 8.95 1.25
CA THR A 224 20.65 9.41 1.20
C THR A 224 21.26 9.78 2.56
N ASN A 225 20.43 9.94 3.61
CA ASN A 225 20.88 10.36 4.94
C ASN A 225 20.82 9.24 6.00
N ILE A 226 20.57 7.99 5.61
CA ILE A 226 20.59 6.85 6.52
C ILE A 226 22.06 6.50 6.76
N LYS A 227 22.62 6.98 7.89
CA LYS A 227 23.97 6.61 8.31
C LYS A 227 24.04 5.10 8.54
N HIS A 228 25.03 4.46 7.91
CA HIS A 228 25.47 3.10 8.23
C HIS A 228 25.87 2.96 9.69
#